data_AF-A0A2G1NXE3-F1
#
_entry.id   AF-A0A2G1NXE3-F1
#
_cell.length_a   1.000
_cell.length_b   1.000
_cell.length_c   1.000
_cell.angle_alpha   90.00
_cell.angle_beta   90.00
_cell.angle_gamma   90.00
#
_symmetry.space_group_name_H-M   'P 1'
#
loop_
_entity.id
_entity.type
_entity.pdbx_description
1 polymer ?
#
loop_
_entity_poly.entity_id
_entity_poly.type
_entity_poly.pdbx_seq_one_letter_code
_entity_poly.pdbx_strand_id
1 'polypeptide(L)'
;MREKFPGKGAVYYVIGMILPLLFFEESIAFTCILITCLGDAGSTLVGKNFGTHRIPYNTRKTIEGSLACLVLSISAAATQVPPELAVIAGTTGTLVESLPLRVDDNLTIPLIVGITLTALTGLGLV
;
A
#
# COMPACT_ATOMS: atom_id res chain seq x y z
N MET A 1 -28.30 12.96 -8.26
CA MET A 1 -27.34 11.84 -8.14
C MET A 1 -25.95 12.40 -8.43
N ARG A 2 -24.99 12.30 -7.52
CA ARG A 2 -23.59 12.69 -7.83
C ARG A 2 -23.07 11.68 -8.84
N GLU A 3 -22.83 12.10 -10.08
CA GLU A 3 -22.19 11.25 -11.07
C GLU A 3 -20.82 10.84 -10.53
N LYS A 4 -20.68 9.56 -10.17
CA LYS A 4 -19.37 8.98 -9.87
C LYS A 4 -18.67 8.83 -11.20
N PHE A 5 -17.64 9.64 -11.45
CA PHE A 5 -16.80 9.52 -12.63
C PHE A 5 -16.37 8.05 -12.81
N PRO A 6 -16.82 7.37 -13.89
CA PRO A 6 -16.50 5.97 -14.10
C PRO A 6 -14.98 5.83 -14.27
N GLY A 7 -14.37 4.86 -13.58
CA GLY A 7 -12.92 4.61 -13.67
C GLY A 7 -12.04 5.48 -12.78
N LYS A 8 -12.59 6.30 -11.87
CA LYS A 8 -11.80 7.12 -10.92
C LYS A 8 -10.70 6.34 -10.18
N GLY A 9 -10.98 5.12 -9.71
CA GLY A 9 -9.99 4.27 -9.05
C GLY A 9 -8.86 3.84 -9.97
N ALA A 10 -9.16 3.49 -11.24
CA ALA A 10 -8.14 3.14 -12.21
C ALA A 10 -7.22 4.32 -12.55
N VAL A 11 -7.77 5.53 -12.62
CA VAL A 11 -6.97 6.75 -12.81
C VAL A 11 -6.03 6.98 -11.61
N TYR A 12 -6.53 6.85 -10.37
CA TYR A 12 -5.66 6.97 -9.20
C TYR A 12 -4.61 5.87 -9.12
N TYR A 13 -4.93 4.66 -9.57
CA TYR A 13 -3.98 3.57 -9.65
C TYR A 13 -2.81 3.90 -10.58
N VAL A 14 -3.10 4.34 -11.81
CA VAL A 14 -2.05 4.71 -12.77
C VAL A 14 -1.22 5.89 -12.23
N ILE A 15 -1.86 6.91 -11.68
CA ILE A 15 -1.14 8.04 -11.07
C ILE A 15 -0.26 7.57 -9.90
N GLY A 16 -0.81 6.73 -9.03
CA GLY A 16 -0.14 6.16 -7.87
C GLY A 16 1.05 5.27 -8.21
N MET A 17 1.09 4.69 -9.42
CA MET A 17 2.25 3.98 -9.94
C MET A 17 3.31 4.91 -10.53
N ILE A 18 2.88 5.98 -11.21
CA ILE A 18 3.79 6.94 -11.84
C ILE A 18 4.52 7.77 -10.79
N LEU A 19 3.84 8.21 -9.73
CA LEU A 19 4.44 9.10 -8.72
C LEU A 19 5.69 8.49 -8.06
N PRO A 20 5.71 7.22 -7.60
CA PRO A 20 6.92 6.62 -7.06
C PRO A 20 8.11 6.65 -8.01
N LEU A 21 7.88 6.40 -9.30
CA LEU A 21 8.93 6.42 -10.33
C LEU A 21 9.52 7.82 -10.55
N LEU A 22 8.76 8.88 -10.26
CA LEU A 22 9.20 10.26 -10.41
C LEU A 22 9.94 10.79 -9.18
N PHE A 23 9.58 10.31 -7.98
CA PHE A 23 10.00 10.93 -6.72
C PHE A 23 10.97 10.09 -5.89
N PHE A 24 11.09 8.78 -6.13
CA PHE A 24 11.91 7.89 -5.30
C PHE A 24 12.98 7.16 -6.12
N GLU A 25 14.02 6.69 -5.43
CA GLU A 25 15.02 5.81 -6.01
C GLU A 25 14.39 4.53 -6.55
N GLU A 26 14.98 3.94 -7.59
CA GLU A 26 14.45 2.81 -8.35
C GLU A 26 13.95 1.66 -7.46
N SER A 27 14.76 1.21 -6.49
CA SER A 27 14.39 0.13 -5.56
C SER A 27 13.19 0.46 -4.69
N ILE A 28 13.11 1.69 -4.17
CA ILE A 28 11.99 2.20 -3.37
C ILE A 28 10.74 2.35 -4.25
N ALA A 29 10.89 2.89 -5.44
CA ALA A 29 9.79 3.09 -6.38
C ALA A 29 9.13 1.76 -6.75
N PHE A 30 9.91 0.74 -7.11
CA PHE A 30 9.40 -0.61 -7.38
C PHE A 30 8.79 -1.26 -6.14
N THR A 31 9.36 -1.04 -4.94
CA THR A 31 8.76 -1.50 -3.68
C THR A 31 7.36 -0.93 -3.48
N CYS A 32 7.17 0.38 -3.66
CA CYS A 32 5.87 1.03 -3.55
C CYS A 32 4.85 0.49 -4.55
N ILE A 33 5.27 0.29 -5.81
CA ILE A 33 4.42 -0.26 -6.86
C ILE A 33 3.99 -1.69 -6.51
N LEU A 34 4.93 -2.54 -6.10
CA LEU A 34 4.63 -3.93 -5.77
C LEU A 34 3.71 -4.07 -4.56
N ILE A 35 3.90 -3.24 -3.52
CA ILE A 35 2.99 -3.20 -2.36
C ILE A 35 1.58 -2.78 -2.79
N THR A 36 1.46 -1.78 -3.67
CA THR A 36 0.15 -1.35 -4.18
C THR A 36 -0.49 -2.44 -5.05
N CYS A 37 0.28 -3.08 -5.94
CA CYS A 37 -0.20 -4.13 -6.84
C CYS A 37 -0.61 -5.43 -6.10
N LEU A 38 0.19 -5.86 -5.13
CA LEU A 38 0.04 -7.18 -4.50
C LEU A 38 -0.60 -7.07 -3.12
N GLY A 39 -0.15 -6.13 -2.30
CA GLY A 39 -0.67 -5.87 -0.97
C GLY A 39 -2.12 -5.38 -1.01
N ASP A 40 -2.37 -4.23 -1.62
CA ASP A 40 -3.72 -3.64 -1.63
C ASP A 40 -4.72 -4.48 -2.44
N ALA A 41 -4.32 -4.97 -3.63
CA ALA A 41 -5.17 -5.86 -4.40
C ALA A 41 -5.47 -7.17 -3.66
N GLY A 42 -4.45 -7.74 -2.99
CA GLY A 42 -4.59 -8.93 -2.15
C GLY A 42 -5.51 -8.69 -0.95
N SER A 43 -5.37 -7.55 -0.26
CA SER A 43 -6.29 -7.12 0.81
C SER A 43 -7.72 -7.06 0.31
N THR A 44 -7.92 -6.44 -0.85
CA THR A 44 -9.25 -6.27 -1.44
C THR A 44 -9.86 -7.62 -1.83
N LEU A 45 -9.09 -8.53 -2.41
CA LEU A 45 -9.56 -9.85 -2.81
C LEU A 45 -9.90 -10.69 -1.57
N VAL A 46 -8.97 -10.80 -0.62
CA VAL A 46 -9.18 -11.60 0.60
C VAL A 46 -10.30 -11.00 1.46
N GLY A 47 -10.32 -9.68 1.64
CA GLY A 47 -11.36 -9.01 2.44
C GLY A 47 -12.76 -9.11 1.85
N LYS A 48 -12.90 -9.18 0.51
CA LYS A 48 -14.20 -9.40 -0.14
C LYS A 48 -14.65 -10.86 -0.10
N ASN A 49 -13.72 -11.80 -0.24
CA ASN A 49 -14.04 -13.23 -0.37
C ASN A 49 -14.09 -13.96 0.98
N PHE A 50 -13.30 -13.53 1.97
CA PHE A 50 -13.10 -14.23 3.25
C PHE A 50 -13.18 -13.30 4.46
N GLY A 51 -13.34 -11.99 4.27
CA GLY A 51 -13.33 -11.02 5.37
C GLY A 51 -14.58 -11.10 6.24
N THR A 52 -14.42 -11.53 7.49
CA THR A 52 -15.51 -11.64 8.47
C THR A 52 -15.40 -10.59 9.58
N HIS A 53 -14.17 -10.26 10.00
CA HIS A 53 -13.92 -9.33 11.09
C HIS A 53 -13.62 -7.93 10.56
N ARG A 54 -14.52 -6.98 10.83
CA ARG A 54 -14.30 -5.58 10.44
C ARG A 54 -13.29 -4.90 11.36
N ILE A 55 -12.48 -4.01 10.80
CA ILE A 55 -11.55 -3.19 11.59
C ILE A 55 -12.38 -2.16 12.38
N PRO A 56 -12.21 -2.03 13.71
CA PRO A 56 -13.09 -1.19 14.55
C PRO A 56 -13.15 0.28 14.13
N TYR A 57 -12.04 0.83 13.64
CA TYR A 57 -11.92 2.22 13.19
C TYR A 57 -12.14 2.39 11.68
N ASN A 58 -12.22 1.30 10.91
CA ASN A 58 -12.48 1.34 9.46
C ASN A 58 -13.35 0.15 9.03
N THR A 59 -14.67 0.35 9.10
CA THR A 59 -15.63 -0.72 8.80
C THR A 59 -15.68 -1.14 7.33
N ARG A 60 -14.97 -0.45 6.43
CA ARG A 60 -14.83 -0.85 5.02
C ARG A 60 -13.78 -1.93 4.82
N LYS A 61 -12.83 -2.02 5.74
CA LYS A 61 -11.72 -2.98 5.71
C LYS A 61 -11.97 -4.10 6.72
N THR A 62 -11.22 -5.18 6.55
CA THR A 62 -11.35 -6.42 7.33
C THR A 62 -9.99 -6.83 7.83
N ILE A 63 -9.93 -7.42 9.03
CA ILE A 63 -8.69 -7.91 9.63
C ILE A 63 -8.02 -8.94 8.71
N GLU A 64 -8.79 -9.82 8.09
CA GLU A 64 -8.29 -10.84 7.16
C GLU A 64 -7.67 -10.22 5.90
N GLY A 65 -8.32 -9.18 5.37
CA GLY A 65 -7.80 -8.38 4.26
C GLY A 65 -6.46 -7.71 4.61
N SER A 66 -6.40 -7.01 5.75
CA SER A 66 -5.15 -6.35 6.17
C SER A 66 -4.04 -7.35 6.52
N LEU A 67 -4.36 -8.55 7.02
CA LEU A 67 -3.37 -9.62 7.20
C LEU A 67 -2.80 -10.10 5.85
N ALA A 68 -3.66 -10.26 4.84
CA ALA A 68 -3.23 -10.56 3.48
C ALA A 68 -2.37 -9.43 2.91
N CYS A 69 -2.76 -8.16 3.12
CA CYS A 69 -1.97 -6.99 2.77
C CYS A 69 -0.57 -7.08 3.36
N LEU A 70 -0.45 -7.37 4.65
CA LEU A 70 0.83 -7.43 5.37
C LEU A 70 1.75 -8.48 4.78
N VAL A 71 1.27 -9.72 4.66
CA VAL A 71 2.07 -10.84 4.18
C VAL A 71 2.51 -10.62 2.74
N LEU A 72 1.60 -10.20 1.87
CA LEU A 72 1.91 -9.96 0.45
C LEU A 72 2.84 -8.76 0.27
N SER A 73 2.62 -7.67 1.03
CA SER A 73 3.46 -6.48 0.96
C SER A 73 4.89 -6.75 1.42
N ILE A 74 5.07 -7.44 2.55
CA ILE A 74 6.41 -7.80 3.03
C ILE A 74 7.11 -8.73 2.03
N SER A 75 6.39 -9.76 1.56
CA SER A 75 6.95 -10.71 0.59
C SER A 75 7.38 -10.03 -0.71
N ALA A 76 6.59 -9.07 -1.18
CA ALA A 76 6.89 -8.32 -2.40
C ALA A 76 8.02 -7.30 -2.19
N ALA A 77 8.03 -6.60 -1.05
CA ALA A 77 9.09 -5.65 -0.73
C ALA A 77 10.46 -6.33 -0.54
N ALA A 78 10.48 -7.55 0.02
CA ALA A 78 11.69 -8.31 0.25
C ALA A 78 12.44 -8.70 -1.05
N THR A 79 11.81 -8.57 -2.22
CA THR A 79 12.49 -8.78 -3.51
C THR A 79 13.24 -7.55 -4.00
N GLN A 80 13.00 -6.37 -3.40
CA GLN A 80 13.51 -5.07 -3.88
C GLN A 80 14.43 -4.39 -2.85
N VAL A 81 14.17 -4.60 -1.55
CA VAL A 81 14.92 -3.96 -0.46
C VAL A 81 15.34 -4.99 0.60
N PRO A 82 16.36 -4.68 1.43
CA PRO A 82 16.76 -5.54 2.54
C PRO A 82 15.60 -5.95 3.46
N PRO A 83 15.67 -7.12 4.12
CA PRO A 83 14.58 -7.65 4.93
C PRO A 83 14.05 -6.69 6.01
N GLU A 84 14.93 -5.89 6.65
CA GLU A 84 14.50 -4.92 7.67
C GLU A 84 13.59 -3.86 7.06
N LEU A 85 13.99 -3.31 5.90
CA LEU A 85 13.21 -2.32 5.16
C LEU A 85 11.93 -2.92 4.58
N ALA A 86 11.95 -4.19 4.15
CA ALA A 86 10.77 -4.87 3.64
C ALA A 86 9.67 -5.03 4.71
N VAL A 87 10.05 -5.40 5.93
CA VAL A 87 9.12 -5.47 7.07
C VAL A 87 8.54 -4.10 7.38
N ILE A 88 9.38 -3.05 7.40
CA ILE A 88 8.92 -1.68 7.63
C ILE A 88 7.97 -1.23 6.51
N ALA A 89 8.34 -1.42 5.25
CA ALA A 89 7.54 -1.02 4.10
C ALA A 89 6.18 -1.72 4.07
N GLY A 90 6.15 -3.05 4.25
CA GLY A 90 4.92 -3.82 4.27
C GLY A 90 4.02 -3.48 5.46
N THR A 91 4.61 -3.23 6.63
CA THR A 91 3.85 -2.78 7.80
C THR A 91 3.27 -1.39 7.59
N THR A 92 4.06 -0.43 7.09
CA THR A 92 3.60 0.92 6.76
C THR A 92 2.46 0.89 5.74
N GLY A 93 2.62 0.14 4.65
CA GLY A 93 1.60 -0.01 3.62
C GLY A 93 0.28 -0.57 4.19
N THR A 94 0.38 -1.60 5.04
CA THR A 94 -0.79 -2.21 5.71
C THR A 94 -1.46 -1.25 6.70
N LEU A 95 -0.68 -0.50 7.48
CA LEU A 95 -1.23 0.52 8.37
C LEU A 95 -1.98 1.57 7.57
N VAL A 96 -1.40 2.10 6.49
CA VAL A 96 -2.06 3.07 5.62
C VAL A 96 -3.34 2.50 5.01
N GLU A 97 -3.30 1.26 4.53
CA GLU A 97 -4.44 0.53 3.98
C GLU A 97 -5.59 0.39 4.98
N SER A 98 -5.28 0.15 6.24
CA SER A 98 -6.28 -0.04 7.29
C SER A 98 -6.99 1.28 7.69
N LEU A 99 -6.37 2.44 7.46
CA LEU A 99 -6.89 3.73 7.93
C LEU A 99 -8.14 4.18 7.14
N PRO A 100 -9.09 4.88 7.79
CA PRO A 100 -10.31 5.38 7.15
C PRO A 100 -10.05 6.70 6.39
N LEU A 101 -9.06 6.70 5.49
CA LEU A 101 -8.68 7.89 4.73
C LEU A 101 -9.75 8.26 3.69
N ARG A 102 -9.86 9.55 3.39
CA ARG A 102 -10.78 10.08 2.35
C ARG A 102 -10.19 10.04 0.94
N VAL A 103 -8.90 9.70 0.83
CA VAL A 103 -8.12 9.61 -0.41
C VAL A 103 -7.96 8.13 -0.76
N ASP A 104 -7.90 7.85 -2.05
CA ASP A 104 -7.78 6.49 -2.59
C ASP A 104 -6.44 5.84 -2.18
N ASP A 105 -6.55 4.59 -1.75
CA ASP A 105 -5.50 3.71 -1.24
C ASP A 105 -4.35 3.60 -2.24
N ASN A 106 -4.71 3.58 -3.53
CA ASN A 106 -3.77 3.50 -4.64
C ASN A 106 -2.88 4.73 -4.77
N LEU A 107 -3.22 5.83 -4.11
CA LEU A 107 -2.39 7.03 -4.06
C LEU A 107 -1.67 7.14 -2.70
N THR A 108 -2.36 6.84 -1.61
CA THR A 108 -1.81 7.03 -0.25
C THR A 108 -0.73 6.01 0.08
N ILE A 109 -0.93 4.73 -0.25
CA ILE A 109 0.02 3.65 0.05
C ILE A 109 1.38 3.91 -0.62
N PRO A 110 1.48 4.07 -1.96
CA PRO A 110 2.78 4.20 -2.61
C PRO A 110 3.54 5.46 -2.19
N LEU A 111 2.82 6.57 -1.89
CA LEU A 111 3.45 7.80 -1.42
C LEU A 111 3.97 7.69 0.01
N ILE A 112 3.15 7.17 0.94
CA ILE A 112 3.53 7.11 2.35
C ILE A 112 4.65 6.07 2.55
N VAL A 113 4.58 4.93 1.87
CA VAL A 113 5.65 3.92 1.91
C VAL A 113 6.95 4.51 1.34
N GLY A 114 6.90 5.18 0.20
CA GLY A 114 8.09 5.75 -0.44
C GLY A 114 8.75 6.85 0.41
N ILE A 115 7.94 7.74 0.99
CA ILE A 115 8.43 8.75 1.95
C ILE A 115 9.08 8.07 3.16
N THR A 116 8.45 7.03 3.70
CA THR A 116 8.97 6.30 4.88
C THR A 116 10.34 5.68 4.59
N LEU A 117 10.46 4.94 3.49
CA LEU A 117 11.73 4.31 3.13
C LEU A 117 12.81 5.33 2.80
N THR A 118 12.48 6.37 2.04
CA THR A 118 13.43 7.44 1.67
C THR A 118 13.93 8.17 2.91
N ALA A 119 13.07 8.43 3.90
CA ALA A 119 13.48 9.04 5.15
C ALA A 119 14.44 8.14 5.93
N LEU A 120 14.18 6.83 5.99
CA LEU A 120 15.02 5.89 6.73
C LEU A 120 16.40 5.71 6.09
N THR A 121 16.46 5.55 4.76
CA THR A 121 17.72 5.40 4.03
C THR A 121 18.49 6.72 3.97
N GLY A 122 17.81 7.85 3.77
CA GLY A 122 18.42 9.18 3.73
C GLY A 122 18.98 9.66 5.09
N LEU A 123 18.44 9.15 6.21
CA LEU A 123 18.94 9.43 7.55
C LEU A 123 20.06 8.46 8.01
N GLY A 124 20.43 7.47 7.19
CA GLY A 124 21.43 6.46 7.54
C GLY A 124 21.02 5.57 8.71
N LEU A 125 19.72 5.40 8.93
CA LEU A 125 19.18 4.57 10.02
C LEU A 125 19.20 3.06 9.69
N VAL A 126 19.51 2.73 8.44
CA VAL A 126 19.71 1.37 7.91
C VAL A 126 20.80 1.42 6.85
#